data_AF-A0A9I9E3L6-F1
#
_entry.id   AF-A0A9I9E3L6-F1
#
_cell.length_a   1.000
_cell.length_b   1.000
_cell.length_c   1.000
_cell.angle_alpha   90.00
_cell.angle_beta   90.00
_cell.angle_gamma   90.00
#
_symmetry.space_group_name_H-M   'P 1'
#
loop_
_entity.id
_entity.type
_entity.pdbx_description
1 polymer ?
#
loop_
_entity_poly.entity_id
_entity_poly.type
_entity_poly.pdbx_seq_one_letter_code
_entity_poly.pdbx_strand_id
1 'polypeptide(L)'
;MCTHIEDVVYCSFHWMLHVIDLRENCVYVLDSLRSKVNEDIHGIINVGLKTWQVKHDLQRYRSTPKWRPVKCPRQLDSVGCGYYVQKYIHEIVHNSST
;
A
#
# COMPACT_ATOMS: atom_id res chain seq x y z
N MET A 1 -5.44 -6.68 -16.37
CA MET A 1 -5.46 -5.94 -15.10
C MET A 1 -4.53 -6.69 -14.16
N CYS A 2 -3.31 -6.18 -13.90
CA CYS A 2 -2.32 -6.88 -13.07
C CYS A 2 -2.12 -6.08 -11.79
N THR A 3 -3.00 -6.29 -10.83
CA THR A 3 -2.86 -5.75 -9.46
C THR A 3 -2.23 -6.84 -8.61
N HIS A 4 -0.89 -6.84 -8.51
CA HIS A 4 -0.19 -7.63 -7.50
C HIS A 4 -0.36 -6.92 -6.16
N ILE A 5 -1.05 -7.55 -5.22
CA ILE A 5 -1.16 -7.12 -3.81
C ILE A 5 -0.13 -7.96 -3.06
N GLU A 6 1.00 -7.37 -2.63
CA GLU A 6 2.08 -8.18 -2.04
C GLU A 6 2.35 -7.96 -0.55
N ASP A 7 1.92 -6.91 0.15
CA ASP A 7 2.38 -6.76 1.54
C ASP A 7 1.35 -6.22 2.53
N VAL A 8 1.17 -6.99 3.61
CA VAL A 8 0.52 -6.55 4.85
C VAL A 8 1.62 -6.27 5.87
N VAL A 9 1.80 -5.01 6.27
CA VAL A 9 2.87 -4.62 7.19
C VAL A 9 2.31 -4.42 8.60
N TYR A 10 2.82 -5.19 9.56
CA TYR A 10 2.50 -5.08 10.99
C TYR A 10 3.41 -4.02 11.63
N CYS A 11 2.86 -2.87 11.99
CA CYS A 11 3.58 -1.84 12.73
C CYS A 11 3.03 -1.77 14.15
N SER A 12 3.58 -2.61 15.03
CA SER A 12 3.46 -2.55 16.50
C SER A 12 2.08 -2.09 17.04
N PHE A 13 1.03 -2.87 16.78
CA PHE A 13 -0.40 -2.66 17.15
C PHE A 13 -1.31 -1.99 16.11
N HIS A 14 -0.83 -1.68 14.91
CA HIS A 14 -1.70 -1.15 13.84
C HIS A 14 -1.49 -1.86 12.51
N TRP A 15 -2.61 -2.20 11.86
CA TRP A 15 -2.65 -2.78 10.52
C TRP A 15 -2.99 -1.70 9.50
N MET A 16 -2.14 -1.55 8.48
CA MET A 16 -2.36 -0.66 7.34
C MET A 16 -2.16 -1.44 6.04
N LEU A 17 -2.91 -1.09 5.01
CA LEU A 17 -2.77 -1.70 3.69
C LEU A 17 -1.99 -0.78 2.76
N HIS A 18 -0.90 -1.31 2.20
CA HIS A 18 -0.10 -0.65 1.18
C HIS A 18 -0.33 -1.36 -0.16
N VAL A 19 -0.97 -0.68 -1.11
CA VAL A 19 -1.20 -1.23 -2.46
C VAL A 19 -0.14 -0.66 -3.39
N ILE A 20 0.64 -1.53 -3.99
CA ILE A 20 1.77 -1.16 -4.85
C ILE A 20 1.33 -1.28 -6.32
N ASP A 21 1.35 -0.17 -7.04
CA ASP A 21 1.18 -0.14 -8.49
C ASP A 21 2.56 0.02 -9.15
N LEU A 22 3.08 -1.10 -9.63
CA LEU A 22 4.38 -1.19 -10.29
C LEU A 22 4.41 -0.44 -11.62
N ARG A 23 3.28 -0.31 -12.31
CA ARG A 23 3.18 0.35 -13.62
C ARG A 23 3.23 1.87 -13.47
N GLU A 24 2.54 2.40 -12.47
CA GLU A 24 2.47 3.84 -12.20
C GLU A 24 3.55 4.30 -11.20
N ASN A 25 4.35 3.37 -10.66
CA ASN A 25 5.32 3.61 -9.60
C ASN A 25 4.68 4.36 -8.42
N CYS A 26 3.50 3.88 -8.00
CA CYS A 26 2.69 4.49 -6.96
C CYS A 26 2.46 3.51 -5.80
N VAL A 27 2.45 4.02 -4.57
CA VAL A 27 2.06 3.29 -3.37
C VAL A 27 0.83 3.97 -2.80
N TYR A 28 -0.29 3.26 -2.77
CA TYR A 28 -1.52 3.72 -2.16
C TYR A 28 -1.60 3.23 -0.71
N VAL A 29 -1.87 4.15 0.20
CA VAL A 29 -1.93 3.85 1.63
C VAL A 29 -3.38 3.93 2.09
N LEU A 30 -3.92 2.80 2.55
CA LEU A 30 -5.24 2.71 3.17
C LEU A 30 -5.04 2.47 4.66
N ASP A 31 -5.46 3.45 5.45
CA ASP A 31 -5.30 3.46 6.91
C ASP A 31 -6.63 3.85 7.57
N SER A 32 -7.22 2.91 8.28
CA SER A 32 -8.47 3.07 9.03
C SER A 32 -8.34 4.01 10.24
N LEU A 33 -7.14 4.23 10.79
CA LEU A 33 -6.88 5.17 11.89
C LEU A 33 -6.40 6.54 11.39
N ARG A 34 -5.98 6.66 10.12
CA ARG A 34 -5.34 7.87 9.55
C ARG A 34 -4.13 8.34 10.35
N SER A 35 -3.34 7.38 10.80
CA SER A 35 -2.04 7.59 11.41
C SER A 35 -1.02 8.09 10.38
N LYS A 36 0.13 8.59 10.87
CA LYS A 36 1.28 8.84 10.00
C LYS A 36 1.88 7.49 9.60
N VAL A 37 2.18 7.34 8.31
CA VAL A 37 2.93 6.18 7.80
C VAL A 37 4.28 6.11 8.52
N ASN A 38 4.66 4.91 8.97
CA ASN A 38 5.97 4.70 9.58
C ASN A 38 7.08 4.89 8.51
N GLU A 39 8.06 5.74 8.82
CA GLU A 39 9.20 6.05 7.95
C GLU A 39 10.05 4.82 7.61
N ASP A 40 10.12 3.82 8.50
CA ASP A 40 10.83 2.56 8.25
C ASP A 40 10.16 1.77 7.12
N ILE A 41 8.82 1.69 7.13
CA ILE A 41 8.04 1.02 6.08
C ILE A 41 8.22 1.75 4.75
N HIS A 42 8.23 3.08 4.81
CA HIS A 42 8.49 3.93 3.65
C HIS A 42 9.86 3.62 3.03
N GLY A 43 10.90 3.49 3.86
CA GLY A 43 12.24 3.10 3.43
C GLY A 43 12.28 1.71 2.78
N ILE A 44 11.69 0.71 3.43
CA ILE A 44 11.69 -0.69 2.94
C ILE A 44 11.01 -0.79 1.57
N ILE A 45 9.82 -0.21 1.41
CA ILE A 45 9.08 -0.26 0.14
C ILE A 45 9.82 0.50 -0.96
N ASN A 46 10.41 1.68 -0.65
CA ASN A 46 11.18 2.43 -1.64
C ASN A 46 12.41 1.67 -2.13
N VAL A 47 13.14 0.98 -1.23
CA VAL A 47 14.29 0.14 -1.60
C VAL A 47 13.85 -1.07 -2.42
N GLY A 48 12.75 -1.72 -2.04
CA GLY A 48 12.18 -2.85 -2.77
C GLY A 48 11.80 -2.48 -4.20
N LEU A 49 11.04 -1.39 -4.37
CA LEU A 49 10.61 -0.88 -5.67
C LEU A 49 11.79 -0.46 -6.54
N LYS A 50 12.76 0.26 -5.98
CA LYS A 50 13.97 0.66 -6.72
C LYS A 50 14.77 -0.56 -7.20
N THR A 51 14.91 -1.56 -6.34
CA THR A 51 15.57 -2.83 -6.70
C THR A 51 14.84 -3.54 -7.83
N TRP A 52 13.51 -3.61 -7.76
CA TRP A 52 12.68 -4.21 -8.80
C TRP A 52 12.82 -3.48 -10.14
N GLN A 53 12.75 -2.15 -10.16
CA GLN A 53 12.93 -1.34 -11.37
C GLN A 53 14.28 -1.56 -12.05
N VAL A 54 15.36 -1.64 -11.25
CA VAL A 54 16.72 -1.91 -11.77
C VAL A 54 16.79 -3.30 -12.41
N LYS A 55 16.21 -4.32 -11.76
CA LYS A 55 16.21 -5.70 -12.29
C LYS A 55 15.44 -5.84 -13.60
N HIS A 56 14.39 -5.05 -13.81
CA HIS A 56 13.54 -5.12 -14.99
C HIS A 56 13.90 -4.09 -16.09
N ASP A 57 15.09 -3.46 -15.99
CA ASP A 57 15.60 -2.43 -16.92
C ASP A 57 14.59 -1.30 -17.23
N LEU A 58 13.78 -0.95 -16.24
CA LEU A 58 12.76 0.08 -16.34
C LEU A 58 13.40 1.47 -16.16
N GLN A 59 14.34 1.83 -17.05
CA GLN A 59 15.12 3.08 -17.02
C GLN A 59 14.23 4.33 -16.88
N ARG A 60 13.01 4.30 -17.44
CA ARG A 60 12.01 5.38 -17.38
C ARG A 60 11.40 5.58 -15.98
N TYR A 61 11.60 4.62 -15.06
CA TYR A 61 10.97 4.55 -13.74
C TYR A 61 11.93 4.67 -12.56
N ARG A 62 13.21 5.05 -12.77
CA ARG A 62 14.19 5.30 -11.68
C ARG A 62 13.84 6.49 -10.76
N SER A 63 12.59 6.91 -10.73
CA SER A 63 12.05 7.95 -9.85
C SER A 63 11.60 7.35 -8.53
N THR A 64 11.64 8.17 -7.49
CA THR A 64 11.06 7.82 -6.19
C THR A 64 9.57 7.49 -6.36
N PRO A 65 9.09 6.38 -5.77
CA PRO A 65 7.67 6.02 -5.79
C PRO A 65 6.79 7.16 -5.28
N LYS A 66 5.61 7.34 -5.88
CA LYS A 66 4.63 8.33 -5.43
C LYS A 66 3.76 7.72 -4.33
N TRP A 67 3.80 8.30 -3.14
CA TRP A 67 2.98 7.86 -2.02
C TRP A 67 1.66 8.62 -1.98
N ARG A 68 0.55 7.89 -1.96
CA ARG A 68 -0.81 8.42 -2.09
C ARG A 68 -1.68 7.91 -0.93
N PRO A 69 -1.94 8.74 0.09
CA PRO A 69 -2.95 8.39 1.10
C PRO A 69 -4.34 8.36 0.44
N VAL A 70 -5.09 7.28 0.69
CA VAL A 70 -6.43 7.09 0.13
C VAL A 70 -7.47 7.37 1.20
N LYS A 71 -8.50 8.14 0.83
CA LYS A 71 -9.68 8.33 1.68
C LYS A 71 -10.45 7.02 1.76
N CYS A 72 -10.41 6.36 2.91
CA CYS A 72 -11.09 5.10 3.18
C CYS A 72 -12.01 5.20 4.41
N PRO A 73 -12.98 4.27 4.58
CA PRO A 73 -13.79 4.14 5.78
C PRO A 73 -12.94 4.14 7.06
N ARG A 74 -13.32 4.92 8.08
CA ARG A 74 -12.52 5.05 9.31
C ARG A 74 -13.01 4.10 10.38
N GLN A 75 -12.11 3.44 11.10
CA GLN A 75 -12.50 2.74 12.32
C GLN A 75 -12.80 3.74 13.45
N LEU A 76 -13.70 3.37 14.34
CA LEU A 76 -14.04 4.17 15.53
C LEU A 76 -13.45 3.57 16.82
N ASP A 77 -13.11 2.29 16.78
CA ASP A 77 -12.46 1.55 17.87
C ASP A 77 -10.93 1.54 17.71
N SER A 78 -10.23 0.99 18.71
CA SER A 78 -8.77 0.86 18.71
C SER A 78 -8.26 -0.47 18.14
N VAL A 79 -9.13 -1.41 17.78
CA VAL A 79 -8.75 -2.81 17.49
C VAL A 79 -9.20 -3.32 16.12
N GLY A 80 -10.04 -2.58 15.42
CA GLY A 80 -10.67 -2.99 14.17
C GLY A 80 -9.77 -2.88 12.94
N CYS A 81 -8.52 -2.42 13.06
CA CYS A 81 -7.64 -2.16 11.92
C CYS A 81 -7.44 -3.38 11.02
N GLY A 82 -7.32 -4.58 11.60
CA GLY A 82 -7.24 -5.82 10.83
C GLY A 82 -8.50 -6.12 10.01
N TYR A 83 -9.69 -5.88 10.57
CA TYR A 83 -10.96 -6.03 9.85
C TYR A 83 -11.06 -5.04 8.68
N TYR A 84 -10.68 -3.78 8.89
CA TYR A 84 -10.71 -2.77 7.83
C TYR A 84 -9.73 -3.11 6.70
N VAL A 85 -8.53 -3.62 7.01
CA VAL A 85 -7.60 -4.11 5.97
C VAL A 85 -8.24 -5.22 5.13
N GLN A 86 -8.87 -6.21 5.76
CA GLN A 86 -9.57 -7.28 5.05
C GLN A 86 -10.72 -6.75 4.19
N LYS A 87 -11.51 -5.82 4.73
CA LYS A 87 -12.60 -5.15 4.01
C LYS A 87 -12.08 -4.40 2.77
N TYR A 88 -10.98 -3.66 2.89
CA TYR A 88 -10.38 -2.95 1.75
C TYR A 88 -9.91 -3.90 0.67
N ILE A 89 -9.22 -4.99 1.04
CA ILE A 89 -8.78 -6.01 0.07
C ILE A 89 -9.99 -6.61 -0.64
N HIS A 90 -11.03 -6.97 0.11
CA HIS A 90 -12.27 -7.49 -0.46
C HIS A 90 -12.89 -6.51 -1.45
N GLU A 91 -13.02 -5.23 -1.09
CA GLU A 91 -13.56 -4.18 -1.97
C GLU A 91 -12.69 -3.96 -3.22
N ILE A 92 -11.36 -3.93 -3.10
CA ILE A 92 -10.45 -3.76 -4.25
C ILE A 92 -10.58 -4.92 -5.23
N VAL A 93 -10.57 -6.16 -4.72
CA VAL A 93 -10.66 -7.36 -5.55
C VAL A 93 -12.02 -7.45 -6.24
N HIS A 94 -13.12 -7.20 -5.52
CA HIS A 94 -14.47 -7.34 -6.07
C HIS A 94 -14.95 -6.15 -6.90
N ASN A 95 -14.46 -4.92 -6.63
CA ASN A 95 -14.78 -3.74 -7.43
C ASN A 95 -13.84 -3.55 -8.63
N SER A 96 -12.90 -4.45 -8.87
CA SER A 96 -12.03 -4.44 -10.06
C SER A 96 -12.74 -4.88 -11.36
N SER A 97 -14.05 -5.16 -11.30
CA SER A 97 -14.85 -5.72 -12.41
C SER A 97 -15.78 -4.70 -13.11
N THR A 98 -15.58 -3.40 -12.88
CA THR A 98 -16.25 -2.29 -13.60
C THR A 98 -15.22 -1.35 -14.19
#